data_AF-A0A1I2M8G3-F1
#
_entry.id   AF-A0A1I2M8G3-F1
#
_cell.length_a   1.000
_cell.length_b   1.000
_cell.length_c   1.000
_cell.angle_alpha   90.00
_cell.angle_beta   90.00
_cell.angle_gamma   90.00
#
_symmetry.space_group_name_H-M   'P 1'
#
loop_
_entity.id
_entity.type
_entity.pdbx_description
1 polymer ?
#
loop_
_entity_poly.entity_id
_entity_poly.type
_entity_poly.pdbx_seq_one_letter_code
_entity_poly.pdbx_strand_id
1 'polypeptide(L)'
;MNKLTKRAVAALLSGLLVLGQAGPALAAQDDSNYGPAFSTKVEQTSPGSSDGQSGDGQGSGPQAVAPANAAPAEQADGGSAAAGSAEAAANTAGTDGVSSASTDQNAAQAADDSAQADAEAAAAAQFAAEEAARQASANTPFVQIQVLRPDTTWTDPVIGDTPVVSEQGFRSMSVYLNNIVGDILYRTYTSAHGWSDWAMNGGHTTVWEDGALVEAIQMRFNGFVGNTFDIYYCTTLNDGTELNWARNSATAGTMGTGKALNGFRVSLWGKGVEGASYNMEKPLEAAFPDGIQVVDGAVAYSSGTGVPFTGWAWNDRDRYYFVNNAPVTGWQYIDGFKYYFNETGKLLTDLEPIVGNSGPFLISINKQMNCMTIFAQDGANGFIIPVKTYLTSTGPDTPIGTFQTPAKYRWRDMNHGIFTQYATRIYKSFLIHSILYSRPDPMTLDPLTYNYLGIAESAGCVRLLSGDAKWVYDNCALGTTVTIYNSPKAGPYDRPAIEWVIPGDQHWDPTDPLFAQQ
;
A
#
# COMPACT_ATOMS: atom_id res chain seq x y z
N MET A 1 47.70 39.70 -33.57
CA MET A 1 46.87 40.73 -32.91
C MET A 1 45.86 39.97 -32.05
N ASN A 2 46.20 39.62 -30.81
CA ASN A 2 46.11 40.43 -29.59
C ASN A 2 44.66 40.97 -29.44
N LYS A 3 43.88 40.63 -28.42
CA LYS A 3 44.12 40.85 -26.97
C LYS A 3 43.04 40.06 -26.18
N LEU A 4 43.44 39.25 -25.19
CA LEU A 4 43.28 39.48 -23.72
C LEU A 4 41.84 39.19 -23.24
N THR A 5 41.57 38.36 -22.24
CA THR A 5 42.18 38.23 -20.89
C THR A 5 41.65 36.91 -20.26
N LYS A 6 42.40 35.89 -19.79
CA LYS A 6 43.24 35.78 -18.55
C LYS A 6 42.49 36.33 -17.32
N ARG A 7 42.28 35.68 -16.15
CA ARG A 7 43.03 34.69 -15.32
C ARG A 7 42.03 34.08 -14.30
N ALA A 8 42.05 32.80 -13.93
CA ALA A 8 42.78 32.20 -12.81
C ALA A 8 42.94 33.05 -11.53
N VAL A 9 42.26 32.66 -10.45
CA VAL A 9 42.73 32.79 -9.06
C VAL A 9 42.29 31.55 -8.27
N ALA A 10 43.25 30.88 -7.67
CA ALA A 10 43.10 29.88 -6.62
C ALA A 10 43.57 30.47 -5.28
N ALA A 11 43.15 29.80 -4.20
CA ALA A 11 43.70 29.78 -2.84
C ALA A 11 43.01 30.61 -1.74
N LEU A 12 42.38 29.85 -0.83
CA LEU A 12 42.52 29.85 0.65
C LEU A 12 42.32 31.16 1.43
N LEU A 13 41.32 31.18 2.33
CA LEU A 13 41.60 31.12 3.78
C LEU A 13 40.33 30.90 4.63
N SER A 14 40.49 30.02 5.61
CA SER A 14 39.72 29.80 6.83
C SER A 14 39.53 31.05 7.69
N GLY A 15 38.37 31.17 8.36
CA GLY A 15 38.13 32.15 9.42
C GLY A 15 37.01 31.71 10.35
N LEU A 16 37.38 31.37 11.59
CA LEU A 16 36.50 31.21 12.75
C LEU A 16 35.60 32.44 12.95
N LEU A 17 34.37 32.21 13.39
CA LEU A 17 33.60 33.19 14.17
C LEU A 17 32.82 32.44 15.26
N VAL A 18 33.29 32.61 16.50
CA VAL A 18 32.60 32.25 17.74
C VAL A 18 32.10 33.54 18.38
N LEU A 19 30.96 33.41 19.08
CA LEU A 19 30.32 34.30 20.07
C LEU A 19 29.20 35.22 19.57
N GLY A 20 27.98 34.71 19.71
CA GLY A 20 26.82 35.49 20.17
C GLY A 20 26.08 34.66 21.22
N GLN A 21 26.07 35.12 22.47
CA GLN A 21 25.33 34.48 23.55
C GLN A 21 23.83 34.72 23.43
N ALA A 22 23.04 33.67 23.66
CA ALA A 22 21.67 33.74 24.13
C ALA A 22 21.49 32.70 25.25
N GLY A 23 20.77 33.08 26.31
CA GLY A 23 20.67 32.38 27.59
C GLY A 23 20.00 31.00 27.53
N PRO A 24 19.87 30.33 28.69
CA PRO A 24 19.49 28.92 28.74
C PRO A 24 18.01 28.76 28.37
N ALA A 25 17.74 28.12 27.24
CA ALA A 25 16.45 27.48 27.01
C ALA A 25 16.60 26.02 27.43
N LEU A 26 15.90 25.64 28.49
CA LEU A 26 15.72 24.23 28.84
C LEU A 26 14.99 23.55 27.68
N ALA A 27 15.59 22.49 27.15
CA ALA A 27 14.89 21.55 26.27
C ALA A 27 13.92 20.73 27.14
N ALA A 28 12.63 20.99 27.00
CA ALA A 28 11.60 20.01 27.29
C ALA A 28 11.22 19.40 25.94
N GLN A 29 11.72 18.18 25.70
CA GLN A 29 11.33 17.32 24.60
C GLN A 29 9.93 16.79 24.91
N ASP A 30 8.94 17.23 24.15
CA ASP A 30 7.57 16.72 24.24
C ASP A 30 7.37 15.71 23.11
N ASP A 31 7.66 14.44 23.40
CA ASP A 31 7.54 13.29 22.47
C ASP A 31 6.12 12.67 22.47
N SER A 32 5.10 13.43 22.88
CA SER A 32 3.73 12.93 23.02
C SER A 32 2.87 13.03 21.75
N ASN A 33 3.47 13.22 20.56
CA ASN A 33 2.73 13.34 19.31
C ASN A 33 2.50 11.96 18.67
N TYR A 34 1.42 11.30 19.08
CA TYR A 34 0.92 10.09 18.42
C TYR A 34 0.35 10.44 17.04
N GLY A 35 0.53 9.55 16.06
CA GLY A 35 -0.15 9.68 14.77
C GLY A 35 -1.69 9.75 14.93
N PRO A 36 -2.44 10.35 13.97
CA PRO A 36 -3.90 10.48 14.05
C PRO A 36 -4.60 9.10 13.93
N ALA A 37 -3.82 8.03 13.87
CA ALA A 37 -4.25 6.67 13.69
C ALA A 37 -4.58 5.93 14.99
N PHE A 38 -4.31 6.43 16.22
CA PHE A 38 -4.88 5.79 17.42
C PHE A 38 -4.80 6.62 18.71
N SER A 39 -5.92 6.66 19.46
CA SER A 39 -5.97 7.05 20.88
C SER A 39 -6.61 5.90 21.67
N THR A 40 -5.83 5.14 22.44
CA THR A 40 -6.37 4.11 23.33
C THR A 40 -6.63 4.67 24.72
N LYS A 41 -7.90 4.76 25.11
CA LYS A 41 -8.31 4.57 26.50
C LYS A 41 -9.26 3.38 26.54
N VAL A 42 -8.70 2.18 26.62
CA VAL A 42 -9.47 0.97 26.94
C VAL A 42 -9.52 0.88 28.46
N GLU A 43 -10.71 1.06 29.01
CA GLU A 43 -10.98 0.92 30.44
C GLU A 43 -11.00 -0.57 30.79
N GLN A 44 -9.96 -1.02 31.49
CA GLN A 44 -9.87 -2.35 32.08
C GLN A 44 -11.00 -2.50 33.12
N THR A 45 -11.98 -3.36 32.82
CA THR A 45 -12.84 -3.94 33.86
C THR A 45 -12.59 -5.43 33.92
N SER A 46 -11.98 -5.87 35.03
CA SER A 46 -11.94 -7.28 35.41
C SER A 46 -13.29 -7.66 36.04
N PRO A 47 -13.73 -8.91 35.83
CA PRO A 47 -14.41 -9.63 36.90
C PRO A 47 -13.69 -10.94 37.23
N GLY A 48 -13.52 -11.18 38.53
CA GLY A 48 -12.90 -12.38 39.08
C GLY A 48 -13.83 -13.60 39.13
N SER A 49 -13.19 -14.76 38.94
CA SER A 49 -13.36 -16.09 39.55
C SER A 49 -14.73 -16.79 39.56
N SER A 50 -14.81 -17.96 38.93
CA SER A 50 -14.84 -19.27 39.64
C SER A 50 -14.74 -20.48 38.69
N ASP A 51 -13.87 -21.40 39.09
CA ASP A 51 -13.84 -22.88 38.97
C ASP A 51 -14.13 -23.61 37.65
N GLY A 52 -13.20 -24.51 37.27
CA GLY A 52 -13.50 -25.61 36.34
C GLY A 52 -12.31 -26.22 35.59
N GLN A 53 -11.55 -27.06 36.27
CA GLN A 53 -10.47 -27.95 35.81
C GLN A 53 -10.71 -28.74 34.50
N SER A 54 -9.72 -28.78 33.59
CA SER A 54 -9.03 -29.98 33.02
C SER A 54 -8.53 -29.83 31.57
N GLY A 55 -7.28 -30.25 31.32
CA GLY A 55 -6.94 -31.18 30.23
C GLY A 55 -6.51 -30.65 28.85
N ASP A 56 -5.21 -30.78 28.60
CA ASP A 56 -4.55 -31.12 27.32
C ASP A 56 -4.40 -30.08 26.20
N GLY A 57 -3.14 -29.87 25.81
CA GLY A 57 -2.71 -28.95 24.77
C GLY A 57 -2.63 -29.56 23.37
N GLN A 58 -2.64 -28.67 22.38
CA GLN A 58 -1.97 -28.82 21.10
C GLN A 58 -1.89 -27.46 20.42
N GLY A 59 -0.71 -27.14 19.87
CA GLY A 59 -0.40 -25.86 19.26
C GLY A 59 -1.16 -25.63 17.95
N SER A 60 -1.38 -24.36 17.63
CA SER A 60 -1.86 -23.90 16.32
C SER A 60 -1.48 -22.43 16.18
N GLY A 61 -0.86 -22.08 15.04
CA GLY A 61 -0.53 -20.70 14.68
C GLY A 61 -1.78 -19.83 14.48
N PRO A 62 -1.63 -18.49 14.49
CA PRO A 62 -2.79 -17.61 14.43
C PRO A 62 -3.50 -17.71 13.08
N GLN A 63 -4.78 -18.06 13.16
CA GLN A 63 -5.73 -18.14 12.05
C GLN A 63 -6.13 -16.74 11.57
N ALA A 64 -6.24 -16.59 10.25
CA ALA A 64 -6.79 -15.41 9.61
C ALA A 64 -8.29 -15.26 9.94
N VAL A 65 -8.68 -14.07 10.41
CA VAL A 65 -10.08 -13.71 10.64
C VAL A 65 -10.63 -13.13 9.34
N ALA A 66 -11.60 -13.82 8.73
CA ALA A 66 -12.36 -13.30 7.59
C ALA A 66 -13.41 -12.28 8.05
N PRO A 67 -13.60 -11.14 7.37
CA PRO A 67 -14.70 -10.24 7.69
C PRO A 67 -16.02 -10.78 7.15
N ALA A 68 -17.01 -10.86 8.03
CA ALA A 68 -18.39 -11.20 7.70
C ALA A 68 -19.13 -9.94 7.23
N ASN A 69 -19.78 -10.00 6.06
CA ASN A 69 -20.89 -9.11 5.72
C ASN A 69 -21.88 -9.90 4.86
N ALA A 70 -23.01 -10.26 5.47
CA ALA A 70 -24.17 -10.82 4.80
C ALA A 70 -25.25 -9.74 4.77
N ALA A 71 -25.63 -9.31 3.55
CA ALA A 71 -26.83 -8.51 3.32
C ALA A 71 -28.05 -9.42 3.24
N PRO A 72 -29.21 -9.08 3.84
CA PRO A 72 -30.45 -9.80 3.60
C PRO A 72 -31.19 -9.25 2.37
N ALA A 73 -31.82 -10.19 1.66
CA ALA A 73 -32.57 -10.02 0.44
C ALA A 73 -33.93 -9.33 0.65
N GLU A 74 -34.31 -8.45 -0.28
CA GLU A 74 -35.69 -8.01 -0.50
C GLU A 74 -36.45 -9.06 -1.32
N GLN A 75 -37.66 -9.38 -0.88
CA GLN A 75 -38.65 -10.12 -1.66
C GLN A 75 -39.98 -9.37 -1.66
N ALA A 76 -40.46 -9.07 -2.86
CA ALA A 76 -41.72 -8.41 -3.16
C ALA A 76 -42.91 -9.39 -3.16
N ASP A 77 -44.09 -8.89 -2.77
CA ASP A 77 -45.44 -9.14 -3.33
C ASP A 77 -46.43 -8.31 -2.48
N GLY A 78 -47.54 -7.70 -2.91
CA GLY A 78 -48.32 -7.66 -4.14
C GLY A 78 -49.73 -7.14 -3.79
N GLY A 79 -50.40 -6.45 -4.73
CA GLY A 79 -51.87 -6.44 -4.83
C GLY A 79 -52.68 -5.27 -4.23
N SER A 80 -53.16 -4.38 -5.14
CA SER A 80 -54.58 -3.95 -5.40
C SER A 80 -55.55 -3.71 -4.22
N ALA A 81 -56.52 -2.79 -4.20
CA ALA A 81 -57.24 -2.00 -5.20
C ALA A 81 -58.01 -0.87 -4.47
N ALA A 82 -58.13 0.32 -5.06
CA ALA A 82 -59.38 0.92 -5.60
C ALA A 82 -60.49 1.35 -4.62
N ALA A 83 -60.75 2.66 -4.57
CA ALA A 83 -62.05 3.36 -4.76
C ALA A 83 -61.77 4.87 -4.57
N GLY A 84 -61.96 5.75 -5.56
CA GLY A 84 -63.26 6.31 -5.96
C GLY A 84 -63.77 7.25 -4.85
N SER A 85 -63.90 8.57 -5.01
CA SER A 85 -64.60 9.29 -6.08
C SER A 85 -64.27 10.79 -6.03
N ALA A 86 -64.43 11.43 -7.19
CA ALA A 86 -64.39 12.88 -7.41
C ALA A 86 -65.56 13.62 -6.76
N GLU A 87 -65.38 14.92 -6.47
CA GLU A 87 -66.12 16.01 -7.12
C GLU A 87 -65.64 17.38 -6.64
N ALA A 88 -65.64 18.32 -7.58
CA ALA A 88 -65.27 19.73 -7.42
C ALA A 88 -66.51 20.58 -7.12
N ALA A 89 -66.35 21.69 -6.38
CA ALA A 89 -66.70 23.06 -6.82
C ALA A 89 -66.81 24.08 -5.67
N ALA A 90 -65.94 25.09 -5.76
CA ALA A 90 -66.17 26.54 -5.69
C ALA A 90 -67.01 27.23 -4.58
N ASN A 91 -66.34 28.23 -3.99
CA ASN A 91 -66.81 29.59 -3.63
C ASN A 91 -67.81 29.78 -2.46
N THR A 92 -67.44 30.52 -1.40
CA THR A 92 -67.44 32.00 -1.30
C THR A 92 -67.21 32.41 0.17
N ALA A 93 -66.61 33.58 0.38
CA ALA A 93 -66.36 34.23 1.66
C ALA A 93 -67.61 34.48 2.52
N GLY A 94 -67.43 34.45 3.85
CA GLY A 94 -68.40 34.91 4.85
C GLY A 94 -67.78 34.84 6.25
N THR A 95 -67.74 35.98 6.93
CA THR A 95 -67.09 36.28 8.20
C THR A 95 -67.76 35.67 9.43
N ASP A 96 -66.96 35.37 10.46
CA ASP A 96 -67.08 35.89 11.84
C ASP A 96 -66.85 34.84 12.95
N GLY A 97 -65.81 35.11 13.75
CA GLY A 97 -65.89 35.00 15.21
C GLY A 97 -65.65 33.64 15.87
N VAL A 98 -64.39 33.19 15.93
CA VAL A 98 -63.91 32.30 17.01
C VAL A 98 -62.51 32.74 17.49
N SER A 99 -62.51 33.36 18.68
CA SER A 99 -61.42 33.60 19.66
C SER A 99 -59.96 33.76 19.20
N SER A 100 -59.43 34.97 19.40
CA SER A 100 -57.99 35.31 19.38
C SER A 100 -57.11 34.47 20.31
N ALA A 101 -57.67 33.87 21.36
CA ALA A 101 -56.91 32.98 22.26
C ALA A 101 -56.50 31.65 21.61
N SER A 102 -57.25 31.14 20.63
CA SER A 102 -56.94 29.88 19.95
C SER A 102 -55.87 30.02 18.86
N THR A 103 -55.79 31.20 18.24
CA THR A 103 -54.84 31.50 17.17
C THR A 103 -53.44 31.75 17.74
N ASP A 104 -53.35 32.41 18.89
CA ASP A 104 -52.07 32.63 19.60
C ASP A 104 -51.52 31.34 20.23
N GLN A 105 -52.40 30.46 20.74
CA GLN A 105 -52.00 29.13 21.22
C GLN A 105 -51.54 28.21 20.08
N ASN A 106 -52.20 28.25 18.92
CA ASN A 106 -51.79 27.48 17.75
C ASN A 106 -50.48 27.99 17.12
N ALA A 107 -50.22 29.30 17.17
CA ALA A 107 -48.96 29.88 16.70
C ALA A 107 -47.78 29.60 17.65
N ALA A 108 -48.02 29.62 18.97
CA ALA A 108 -47.03 29.22 19.97
C ALA A 108 -46.71 27.72 19.88
N GLN A 109 -47.74 26.86 19.73
CA GLN A 109 -47.55 25.42 19.53
C GLN A 109 -46.79 25.12 18.23
N ALA A 110 -47.12 25.79 17.12
CA ALA A 110 -46.40 25.61 15.86
C ALA A 110 -44.93 26.07 15.93
N ALA A 111 -44.63 27.10 16.72
CA ALA A 111 -43.26 27.55 16.96
C ALA A 111 -42.49 26.54 17.83
N ASP A 112 -43.11 26.01 18.90
CA ASP A 112 -42.53 24.98 19.76
C ASP A 112 -42.32 23.65 18.99
N ASP A 113 -43.28 23.24 18.15
CA ASP A 113 -43.17 22.06 17.28
C ASP A 113 -42.03 22.23 16.25
N SER A 114 -41.83 23.45 15.71
CA SER A 114 -40.72 23.73 14.80
C SER A 114 -39.36 23.71 15.51
N ALA A 115 -39.28 24.24 16.73
CA ALA A 115 -38.05 24.23 17.53
C ALA A 115 -37.69 22.81 17.97
N GLN A 116 -38.69 21.98 18.26
CA GLN A 116 -38.49 20.56 18.56
C GLN A 116 -38.02 19.78 17.33
N ALA A 117 -38.60 20.02 16.16
CA ALA A 117 -38.16 19.40 14.90
C ALA A 117 -36.72 19.79 14.54
N ASP A 118 -36.33 21.06 14.72
CA ASP A 118 -34.96 21.52 14.50
C ASP A 118 -33.97 20.89 15.50
N ALA A 119 -34.37 20.73 16.76
CA ALA A 119 -33.56 20.05 17.78
C ALA A 119 -33.38 18.55 17.49
N GLU A 120 -34.43 17.86 17.03
CA GLU A 120 -34.37 16.46 16.62
C GLU A 120 -33.48 16.27 15.37
N ALA A 121 -33.55 17.19 14.39
CA ALA A 121 -32.67 17.18 13.23
C ALA A 121 -31.19 17.41 13.60
N ALA A 122 -30.90 18.31 14.55
CA ALA A 122 -29.54 18.54 15.05
C ALA A 122 -28.99 17.32 15.81
N ALA A 123 -29.82 16.66 16.63
CA ALA A 123 -29.44 15.43 17.33
C ALA A 123 -29.20 14.26 16.36
N ALA A 124 -30.02 14.12 15.31
CA ALA A 124 -29.82 13.13 14.26
C ALA A 124 -28.52 13.40 13.47
N ALA A 125 -28.20 14.67 13.18
CA ALA A 125 -26.95 15.05 12.53
C ALA A 125 -25.71 14.78 13.41
N GLN A 126 -25.79 15.03 14.72
CA GLN A 126 -24.74 14.70 15.67
C GLN A 126 -24.54 13.18 15.80
N PHE A 127 -25.62 12.41 15.94
CA PHE A 127 -25.54 10.94 15.97
C PHE A 127 -24.99 10.38 14.66
N ALA A 128 -25.40 10.90 13.50
CA ALA A 128 -24.85 10.51 12.21
C ALA A 128 -23.37 10.88 12.07
N ALA A 129 -22.94 12.04 12.59
CA ALA A 129 -21.53 12.43 12.62
C ALA A 129 -20.71 11.56 13.58
N GLU A 130 -21.25 11.20 14.74
CA GLU A 130 -20.62 10.29 15.69
C GLU A 130 -20.53 8.86 15.16
N GLU A 131 -21.58 8.36 14.50
CA GLU A 131 -21.57 7.05 13.84
C GLU A 131 -20.61 7.06 12.65
N ALA A 132 -20.60 8.13 11.84
CA ALA A 132 -19.63 8.29 10.75
C ALA A 132 -18.19 8.35 11.29
N ALA A 133 -17.95 9.04 12.41
CA ALA A 133 -16.64 9.08 13.07
C ALA A 133 -16.25 7.72 13.65
N ARG A 134 -17.20 6.97 14.21
CA ARG A 134 -17.01 5.60 14.72
C ARG A 134 -16.66 4.63 13.59
N GLN A 135 -17.40 4.68 12.49
CA GLN A 135 -17.14 3.89 11.28
C GLN A 135 -15.80 4.29 10.62
N ALA A 136 -15.45 5.57 10.61
CA ALA A 136 -14.13 6.05 10.14
C ALA A 136 -12.98 5.55 11.03
N SER A 137 -13.18 5.49 12.35
CA SER A 137 -12.17 4.93 13.27
C SER A 137 -11.96 3.42 13.08
N ALA A 138 -13.02 2.67 12.75
CA ALA A 138 -12.94 1.23 12.46
C ALA A 138 -12.18 0.91 11.16
N ASN A 139 -12.19 1.84 10.19
CA ASN A 139 -11.52 1.71 8.90
C ASN A 139 -10.22 2.55 8.80
N THR A 140 -9.69 3.02 9.92
CA THR A 140 -8.45 3.79 9.92
C THR A 140 -7.26 2.87 9.59
N PRO A 141 -6.39 3.25 8.64
CA PRO A 141 -5.21 2.47 8.30
C PRO A 141 -4.25 2.35 9.48
N PHE A 142 -3.70 1.16 9.73
CA PHE A 142 -2.73 0.93 10.79
C PHE A 142 -1.70 -0.13 10.40
N VAL A 143 -0.57 -0.11 11.11
CA VAL A 143 0.46 -1.16 11.01
C VAL A 143 0.40 -2.08 12.20
N GLN A 144 0.66 -3.37 11.97
CA GLN A 144 0.91 -4.35 13.03
C GLN A 144 2.32 -4.90 12.86
N ILE A 145 3.13 -4.90 13.92
CA ILE A 145 4.57 -5.14 13.86
C ILE A 145 4.97 -6.24 14.84
N GLN A 146 5.85 -7.13 14.38
CA GLN A 146 6.55 -8.09 15.21
C GLN A 146 8.02 -8.17 14.81
N VAL A 147 8.89 -8.51 15.77
CA VAL A 147 10.30 -8.80 15.50
C VAL A 147 10.67 -10.20 15.99
N LEU A 148 11.59 -10.84 15.28
CA LEU A 148 12.12 -12.15 15.61
C LEU A 148 13.32 -11.99 16.54
N ARG A 149 13.17 -12.45 17.78
CA ARG A 149 14.20 -12.41 18.81
C ARG A 149 15.38 -13.36 18.48
N PRO A 150 16.54 -13.19 19.13
CA PRO A 150 17.71 -14.05 18.91
C PRO A 150 17.42 -15.54 19.18
N ASP A 151 16.54 -15.82 20.15
CA ASP A 151 16.08 -17.16 20.52
C ASP A 151 15.07 -17.79 19.54
N THR A 152 14.83 -17.15 18.38
CA THR A 152 13.90 -17.56 17.33
C THR A 152 12.41 -17.49 17.69
N THR A 153 12.07 -16.80 18.78
CA THR A 153 10.69 -16.49 19.12
C THR A 153 10.27 -15.14 18.56
N TRP A 154 9.01 -15.01 18.13
CA TRP A 154 8.44 -13.70 17.77
C TRP A 154 8.01 -12.93 19.02
N THR A 155 8.12 -11.61 18.98
CA THR A 155 7.44 -10.75 19.96
C THR A 155 5.93 -10.86 19.82
N ASP A 156 5.21 -10.48 20.87
CA ASP A 156 3.78 -10.18 20.72
C ASP A 156 3.61 -9.05 19.68
N PRO A 157 2.53 -9.07 18.88
CA PRO A 157 2.27 -8.03 17.91
C PRO A 157 1.96 -6.71 18.60
N VAL A 158 2.64 -5.65 18.18
CA VAL A 158 2.28 -4.27 18.54
C VAL A 158 1.50 -3.63 17.40
N ILE A 159 0.55 -2.78 17.74
CA ILE A 159 -0.36 -2.14 16.77
C ILE A 159 -0.16 -0.62 16.80
N GLY A 160 -0.19 -0.01 15.62
CA GLY A 160 -0.10 1.42 15.44
C GLY A 160 1.25 1.96 15.88
N ASP A 161 1.22 3.00 16.69
CA ASP A 161 2.38 3.79 17.09
C ASP A 161 3.05 3.31 18.40
N THR A 162 2.74 2.07 18.79
CA THR A 162 3.37 1.42 19.95
C THR A 162 4.77 0.92 19.56
N PRO A 163 5.84 1.27 20.30
CA PRO A 163 7.18 0.75 20.02
C PRO A 163 7.23 -0.78 20.13
N VAL A 164 7.84 -1.45 19.14
CA VAL A 164 8.24 -2.84 19.28
C VAL A 164 9.63 -2.91 19.91
N VAL A 165 9.80 -3.73 20.94
CA VAL A 165 11.04 -3.82 21.72
C VAL A 165 11.49 -5.27 21.89
N SER A 166 12.80 -5.50 21.69
CA SER A 166 13.54 -6.71 22.00
C SER A 166 14.90 -6.32 22.60
N GLU A 167 15.04 -6.47 23.92
CA GLU A 167 16.22 -5.99 24.68
C GLU A 167 17.56 -6.56 24.20
N GLN A 168 17.54 -7.77 23.63
CA GLN A 168 18.73 -8.47 23.10
C GLN A 168 18.93 -8.22 21.59
N GLY A 169 18.23 -7.23 21.03
CA GLY A 169 18.11 -7.00 19.61
C GLY A 169 17.20 -7.99 18.90
N PHE A 170 17.12 -7.91 17.56
CA PHE A 170 16.30 -8.80 16.75
C PHE A 170 16.98 -9.16 15.42
N ARG A 171 16.55 -10.28 14.83
CA ARG A 171 17.15 -10.86 13.61
C ARG A 171 16.32 -10.62 12.35
N SER A 172 15.02 -10.37 12.52
CA SER A 172 14.07 -10.16 11.43
C SER A 172 12.86 -9.38 11.92
N MET A 173 12.10 -8.81 11.01
CA MET A 173 10.86 -8.09 11.29
C MET A 173 9.75 -8.51 10.33
N SER A 174 8.51 -8.42 10.80
CA SER A 174 7.29 -8.57 10.00
C SER A 174 6.37 -7.39 10.29
N VAL A 175 5.82 -6.80 9.23
CA VAL A 175 4.93 -5.64 9.30
C VAL A 175 3.73 -5.87 8.39
N TYR A 176 2.54 -5.88 8.98
CA TYR A 176 1.28 -5.89 8.26
C TYR A 176 0.76 -4.46 8.11
N LEU A 177 0.23 -4.16 6.92
CA LEU A 177 -0.55 -2.96 6.67
C LEU A 177 -2.02 -3.37 6.61
N ASN A 178 -2.85 -2.73 7.43
CA ASN A 178 -4.26 -3.08 7.58
C ASN A 178 -5.16 -1.89 7.24
N ASN A 179 -6.41 -2.20 6.88
CA ASN A 179 -7.48 -1.24 6.59
C ASN A 179 -7.18 -0.25 5.46
N ILE A 180 -6.29 -0.59 4.53
CA ILE A 180 -6.03 0.21 3.34
C ILE A 180 -5.55 -0.65 2.17
N VAL A 181 -5.88 -0.22 0.95
CA VAL A 181 -5.38 -0.82 -0.28
C VAL A 181 -3.95 -0.33 -0.57
N GLY A 182 -3.07 -1.27 -0.91
CA GLY A 182 -1.67 -1.01 -1.24
C GLY A 182 -0.73 -1.86 -0.40
N ASP A 183 0.56 -1.58 -0.53
CA ASP A 183 1.60 -2.41 0.07
C ASP A 183 2.53 -1.59 0.95
N ILE A 184 2.93 -2.20 2.06
CA ILE A 184 4.13 -1.81 2.80
C ILE A 184 5.26 -2.77 2.42
N LEU A 185 6.42 -2.19 2.09
CA LEU A 185 7.67 -2.91 1.87
C LEU A 185 8.69 -2.49 2.92
N TYR A 186 9.42 -3.45 3.46
CA TYR A 186 10.45 -3.19 4.47
C TYR A 186 11.63 -4.15 4.32
N ARG A 187 12.81 -3.69 4.75
CA ARG A 187 14.03 -4.49 4.76
C ARG A 187 14.93 -4.11 5.92
N THR A 188 15.79 -5.04 6.29
CA THR A 188 16.78 -4.91 7.37
C THR A 188 18.20 -4.90 6.82
N TYR A 189 19.09 -4.17 7.49
CA TYR A 189 20.53 -4.12 7.23
C TYR A 189 21.31 -4.77 8.37
N THR A 190 22.42 -5.43 8.01
CA THR A 190 23.47 -5.86 8.94
C THR A 190 24.83 -5.52 8.33
N SER A 191 25.84 -5.22 9.15
CA SER A 191 27.19 -4.94 8.64
C SER A 191 27.80 -6.15 7.90
N ALA A 192 27.41 -7.38 8.26
CA ALA A 192 27.94 -8.60 7.66
C ALA A 192 27.37 -8.90 6.27
N HIS A 193 26.08 -8.61 6.03
CA HIS A 193 25.37 -9.03 4.82
C HIS A 193 24.84 -7.88 3.96
N GLY A 194 24.91 -6.64 4.47
CA GLY A 194 24.27 -5.50 3.84
C GLY A 194 22.75 -5.52 3.99
N TRP A 195 22.07 -4.89 3.02
CA TRP A 195 20.61 -4.86 2.96
C TRP A 195 20.05 -6.22 2.51
N SER A 196 19.06 -6.72 3.24
CA SER A 196 18.25 -7.87 2.82
C SER A 196 17.33 -7.55 1.62
N ASP A 197 16.78 -8.60 1.00
CA ASP A 197 15.65 -8.46 0.10
C ASP A 197 14.46 -7.79 0.83
N TRP A 198 13.62 -7.08 0.07
CA TRP A 198 12.40 -6.48 0.59
C TRP A 198 11.37 -7.56 0.98
N ALA A 199 10.92 -7.53 2.23
CA ALA A 199 9.70 -8.18 2.65
C ALA A 199 8.49 -7.26 2.38
N MET A 200 7.30 -7.84 2.33
CA MET A 200 6.06 -7.13 1.98
C MET A 200 4.90 -7.72 2.78
N ASN A 201 4.00 -6.85 3.25
CA ASN A 201 2.71 -7.17 3.88
C ASN A 201 2.70 -8.46 4.73
N GLY A 202 3.38 -8.44 5.87
CA GLY A 202 3.39 -9.55 6.83
C GLY A 202 4.43 -10.64 6.55
N GLY A 203 5.08 -10.64 5.39
CA GLY A 203 6.28 -11.46 5.17
C GLY A 203 7.40 -11.09 6.15
N HIS A 204 8.38 -11.95 6.42
CA HIS A 204 9.50 -11.57 7.28
C HIS A 204 10.76 -11.26 6.48
N THR A 205 11.58 -10.33 6.96
CA THR A 205 12.88 -10.06 6.36
C THR A 205 13.83 -11.26 6.51
N THR A 206 14.91 -11.28 5.73
CA THR A 206 15.85 -12.40 5.70
C THR A 206 16.40 -12.70 7.10
N VAL A 207 16.36 -13.97 7.50
CA VAL A 207 16.97 -14.46 8.74
C VAL A 207 18.31 -15.09 8.38
N TRP A 208 19.41 -14.42 8.73
CA TRP A 208 20.76 -14.92 8.47
C TRP A 208 21.11 -16.07 9.43
N GLU A 209 21.73 -17.13 8.90
CA GLU A 209 22.05 -18.34 9.66
C GLU A 209 23.08 -18.12 10.78
N ASP A 210 23.92 -17.09 10.62
CA ASP A 210 24.97 -16.70 11.58
C ASP A 210 24.42 -15.96 12.82
N GLY A 211 23.12 -15.66 12.85
CA GLY A 211 22.50 -14.99 13.98
C GLY A 211 22.68 -13.47 13.99
N ALA A 212 23.09 -12.86 12.87
CA ALA A 212 23.28 -11.41 12.78
C ALA A 212 22.05 -10.62 13.27
N LEU A 213 22.30 -9.63 14.14
CA LEU A 213 21.28 -8.72 14.63
C LEU A 213 21.11 -7.54 13.68
N VAL A 214 19.90 -7.03 13.57
CA VAL A 214 19.54 -5.91 12.71
C VAL A 214 20.15 -4.62 13.24
N GLU A 215 20.79 -3.85 12.35
CA GLU A 215 21.44 -2.57 12.68
C GLU A 215 20.67 -1.37 12.10
N ALA A 216 20.03 -1.52 10.95
CA ALA A 216 19.20 -0.48 10.34
C ALA A 216 18.00 -1.06 9.59
N ILE A 217 17.00 -0.22 9.35
CA ILE A 217 15.75 -0.55 8.65
C ILE A 217 15.41 0.50 7.61
N GLN A 218 14.68 0.06 6.58
CA GLN A 218 13.99 0.92 5.63
C GLN A 218 12.56 0.43 5.43
N MET A 219 11.62 1.37 5.27
CA MET A 219 10.22 1.08 4.96
C MET A 219 9.72 2.02 3.86
N ARG A 220 8.83 1.54 3.01
CA ARG A 220 8.19 2.35 1.97
C ARG A 220 6.83 1.79 1.60
N PHE A 221 6.03 2.62 0.94
CA PHE A 221 4.74 2.23 0.41
C PHE A 221 4.73 2.04 -1.10
N ASN A 222 3.81 1.20 -1.57
CA ASN A 222 3.47 1.05 -2.99
C ASN A 222 1.94 1.04 -3.19
N GLY A 223 1.47 1.52 -4.35
CA GLY A 223 0.05 1.66 -4.66
C GLY A 223 -0.66 2.74 -3.84
N PHE A 224 -1.98 2.62 -3.72
CA PHE A 224 -2.89 3.65 -3.20
C PHE A 224 -2.45 4.23 -1.85
N VAL A 225 -2.08 3.39 -0.88
CA VAL A 225 -1.50 3.86 0.40
C VAL A 225 -0.31 4.81 0.22
N GLY A 226 0.58 4.55 -0.73
CA GLY A 226 1.72 5.42 -1.01
C GLY A 226 1.35 6.72 -1.74
N ASN A 227 0.13 6.81 -2.31
CA ASN A 227 -0.41 8.04 -2.90
C ASN A 227 -1.09 8.92 -1.84
N THR A 228 -1.53 8.33 -0.72
CA THR A 228 -2.35 9.04 0.29
C THR A 228 -1.68 9.16 1.67
N PHE A 229 -0.67 8.35 1.98
CA PHE A 229 0.04 8.35 3.27
C PHE A 229 1.57 8.43 3.13
N ASP A 230 2.20 8.92 4.20
CA ASP A 230 3.64 8.80 4.48
C ASP A 230 3.84 7.93 5.73
N ILE A 231 4.90 7.11 5.71
CA ILE A 231 5.33 6.33 6.88
C ILE A 231 6.54 6.99 7.54
N TYR A 232 6.47 7.12 8.86
CA TYR A 232 7.53 7.65 9.70
C TYR A 232 7.98 6.57 10.67
N TYR A 233 9.28 6.45 10.92
CA TYR A 233 9.79 5.49 11.90
C TYR A 233 11.08 5.97 12.56
N CYS A 234 11.21 5.69 13.84
CA CYS A 234 12.42 5.95 14.62
C CYS A 234 12.88 4.65 15.31
N THR A 235 14.16 4.59 15.65
CA THR A 235 14.82 3.38 16.15
C THR A 235 15.57 3.64 17.44
N THR A 236 15.62 2.64 18.31
CA THR A 236 16.42 2.65 19.54
C THR A 236 17.56 1.65 19.42
N LEU A 237 18.79 2.09 19.68
CA LEU A 237 19.99 1.26 19.64
C LEU A 237 20.17 0.46 20.94
N ASN A 238 21.03 -0.55 20.91
CA ASN A 238 21.31 -1.43 22.04
C ASN A 238 22.02 -0.77 23.23
N ASP A 239 22.55 0.43 23.06
CA ASP A 239 23.10 1.27 24.14
C ASP A 239 22.06 2.25 24.74
N GLY A 240 20.82 2.18 24.27
CA GLY A 240 19.72 3.06 24.68
C GLY A 240 19.62 4.37 23.90
N THR A 241 20.48 4.60 22.89
CA THR A 241 20.38 5.80 22.04
C THR A 241 19.08 5.77 21.23
N GLU A 242 18.26 6.80 21.38
CA GLU A 242 17.09 7.05 20.53
C GLU A 242 17.49 7.94 19.35
N LEU A 243 17.18 7.48 18.15
CA LEU A 243 17.45 8.22 16.91
C LEU A 243 16.21 8.98 16.44
N ASN A 244 16.43 10.02 15.64
CA ASN A 244 15.35 10.80 15.07
C ASN A 244 14.54 9.99 14.03
N TRP A 245 13.45 10.56 13.55
CA TRP A 245 12.54 9.89 12.65
C TRP A 245 13.10 9.87 11.22
N ALA A 246 13.04 8.72 10.57
CA ALA A 246 13.11 8.59 9.12
C ALA A 246 11.69 8.66 8.56
N ARG A 247 11.59 9.02 7.27
CA ARG A 247 10.34 9.03 6.52
C ARG A 247 10.51 8.29 5.21
N ASN A 248 9.54 7.44 4.89
CA ASN A 248 9.54 6.59 3.70
C ASN A 248 10.93 5.96 3.50
N SER A 249 11.43 5.84 2.28
CA SER A 249 12.64 5.05 1.95
C SER A 249 13.95 5.46 2.64
N ALA A 250 13.95 6.46 3.52
CA ALA A 250 15.11 6.91 4.29
C ALA A 250 15.58 5.87 5.32
N THR A 251 16.89 5.74 5.51
CA THR A 251 17.46 4.78 6.47
C THR A 251 17.28 5.25 7.92
N ALA A 252 16.81 4.35 8.80
CA ALA A 252 16.82 4.55 10.25
C ALA A 252 17.69 3.48 10.94
N GLY A 253 18.44 3.88 11.96
CA GLY A 253 19.26 2.97 12.76
C GLY A 253 20.74 3.32 12.72
N THR A 254 21.60 2.34 12.53
CA THR A 254 23.04 2.55 12.57
C THR A 254 23.78 1.74 11.51
N MET A 255 24.93 2.26 11.06
CA MET A 255 25.79 1.59 10.09
C MET A 255 27.25 1.80 10.45
N GLY A 256 28.01 0.71 10.54
CA GLY A 256 29.46 0.74 10.78
C GLY A 256 29.87 1.17 12.20
N THR A 257 28.96 1.09 13.17
CA THR A 257 29.23 1.47 14.58
C THR A 257 29.41 0.28 15.52
N GLY A 258 29.06 -0.93 15.07
CA GLY A 258 29.05 -2.14 15.92
C GLY A 258 27.86 -2.22 16.88
N LYS A 259 26.87 -1.32 16.75
CA LYS A 259 25.62 -1.33 17.50
C LYS A 259 24.52 -2.04 16.73
N ALA A 260 23.52 -2.54 17.43
CA ALA A 260 22.32 -3.16 16.86
C ALA A 260 21.06 -2.44 17.35
N LEU A 261 19.92 -2.70 16.72
CA LEU A 261 18.63 -2.15 17.14
C LEU A 261 18.02 -3.00 18.26
N ASN A 262 17.55 -2.33 19.33
CA ASN A 262 16.70 -2.93 20.35
C ASN A 262 15.21 -2.78 20.06
N GLY A 263 14.83 -1.82 19.23
CA GLY A 263 13.43 -1.58 18.94
C GLY A 263 13.22 -0.46 17.94
N PHE A 264 11.98 -0.28 17.53
CA PHE A 264 11.57 0.82 16.68
C PHE A 264 10.08 1.15 16.88
N ARG A 265 9.71 2.36 16.50
CA ARG A 265 8.34 2.89 16.55
C ARG A 265 7.97 3.37 15.15
N VAL A 266 6.72 3.17 14.75
CA VAL A 266 6.22 3.51 13.41
C VAL A 266 4.95 4.33 13.52
N SER A 267 4.87 5.42 12.76
CA SER A 267 3.69 6.27 12.68
C SER A 267 3.27 6.48 11.23
N LEU A 268 1.95 6.53 11.02
CA LEU A 268 1.32 6.63 9.71
C LEU A 268 0.50 7.91 9.62
N TRP A 269 0.77 8.74 8.62
CA TRP A 269 0.10 10.04 8.43
C TRP A 269 -0.37 10.24 7.00
N GLY A 270 -1.55 10.85 6.84
CA GLY A 270 -2.01 11.29 5.53
C GLY A 270 -1.04 12.31 4.93
N LYS A 271 -0.78 12.22 3.63
CA LYS A 271 0.04 13.20 2.90
C LYS A 271 -0.64 14.56 2.94
N GLY A 272 0.15 15.60 3.19
CA GLY A 272 -0.33 16.99 3.20
C GLY A 272 -1.21 17.34 4.41
N VAL A 273 -1.30 16.48 5.42
CA VAL A 273 -2.01 16.77 6.68
C VAL A 273 -1.08 17.56 7.62
N GLU A 274 -1.55 18.70 8.12
CA GLU A 274 -0.89 19.44 9.20
C GLU A 274 -0.94 18.59 10.49
N GLY A 275 0.23 18.24 11.06
CA GLY A 275 0.30 17.47 12.31
C GLY A 275 1.47 16.49 12.39
N ALA A 276 1.97 16.01 11.25
CA ALA A 276 3.18 15.17 11.17
C ALA A 276 4.46 16.00 11.38
N SER A 277 4.68 16.49 12.59
CA SER A 277 5.89 17.24 12.97
C SER A 277 6.86 16.31 13.69
N TYR A 278 7.80 15.74 12.94
CA TYR A 278 8.86 14.88 13.48
C TYR A 278 10.23 15.50 13.25
N ASN A 279 11.11 15.42 14.26
CA ASN A 279 12.52 15.71 14.06
C ASN A 279 13.11 14.58 13.18
N MET A 280 13.72 14.95 12.05
CA MET A 280 14.34 14.03 11.09
C MET A 280 15.82 14.36 10.84
N GLU A 281 16.47 15.10 11.74
CA GLU A 281 17.85 15.57 11.55
C GLU A 281 18.88 14.44 11.64
N LYS A 282 18.67 13.48 12.55
CA LYS A 282 19.61 12.38 12.80
C LYS A 282 18.91 11.00 12.91
N PRO A 283 18.27 10.51 11.84
CA PRO A 283 17.63 9.19 11.84
C PRO A 283 18.63 8.03 11.79
N LEU A 284 19.87 8.32 11.39
CA LEU A 284 20.94 7.35 11.17
C LEU A 284 22.19 7.77 11.94
N GLU A 285 22.72 6.86 12.77
CA GLU A 285 24.07 6.96 13.33
C GLU A 285 25.06 6.25 12.39
N ALA A 286 25.73 7.03 11.54
CA ALA A 286 26.72 6.55 10.58
C ALA A 286 27.75 7.65 10.26
N ALA A 287 28.86 7.27 9.60
CA ALA A 287 29.90 8.21 9.21
C ALA A 287 29.46 9.13 8.05
N PHE A 288 28.57 8.64 7.19
CA PHE A 288 28.01 9.36 6.05
C PHE A 288 26.49 9.16 6.00
N PRO A 289 25.74 9.98 5.22
CA PRO A 289 24.36 9.66 4.88
C PRO A 289 24.27 8.31 4.16
N ASP A 290 23.16 7.58 4.33
CA ASP A 290 22.85 6.39 3.53
C ASP A 290 21.69 6.67 2.58
N GLY A 291 21.79 6.19 1.35
CA GLY A 291 20.76 6.29 0.32
C GLY A 291 21.14 7.18 -0.86
N ILE A 292 20.17 7.37 -1.76
CA ILE A 292 20.35 8.13 -3.00
C ILE A 292 20.48 9.62 -2.68
N GLN A 293 21.55 10.23 -3.18
CA GLN A 293 21.85 11.65 -3.07
C GLN A 293 21.70 12.30 -4.45
N VAL A 294 21.08 13.47 -4.49
CA VAL A 294 20.99 14.31 -5.69
C VAL A 294 21.71 15.62 -5.41
N VAL A 295 22.89 15.80 -6.01
CA VAL A 295 23.71 17.00 -5.84
C VAL A 295 23.94 17.60 -7.22
N ASP A 296 23.49 18.84 -7.44
CA ASP A 296 23.60 19.56 -8.71
C ASP A 296 23.06 18.77 -9.93
N GLY A 297 22.01 17.97 -9.71
CA GLY A 297 21.39 17.12 -10.74
C GLY A 297 22.12 15.80 -11.00
N ALA A 298 23.29 15.58 -10.38
CA ALA A 298 23.96 14.29 -10.40
C ALA A 298 23.38 13.37 -9.31
N VAL A 299 22.94 12.18 -9.73
CA VAL A 299 22.48 11.12 -8.84
C VAL A 299 23.67 10.27 -8.42
N ALA A 300 23.86 10.04 -7.14
CA ALA A 300 24.87 9.13 -6.59
C ALA A 300 24.31 8.38 -5.38
N TYR A 301 24.87 7.22 -5.04
CA TYR A 301 24.55 6.54 -3.79
C TYR A 301 25.61 6.89 -2.74
N SER A 302 25.16 7.26 -1.54
CA SER A 302 26.02 7.35 -0.37
C SER A 302 25.74 6.14 0.51
N SER A 303 26.77 5.37 0.87
CA SER A 303 26.64 4.33 1.90
C SER A 303 26.95 4.95 3.25
N GLY A 304 26.17 4.64 4.28
CA GLY A 304 26.44 5.14 5.63
C GLY A 304 27.84 4.80 6.16
N THR A 305 28.44 3.72 5.65
CA THR A 305 29.81 3.29 5.98
C THR A 305 30.91 4.02 5.20
N GLY A 306 30.57 4.72 4.11
CA GLY A 306 31.50 5.33 3.17
C GLY A 306 32.13 4.35 2.17
N VAL A 307 31.85 3.04 2.27
CA VAL A 307 32.32 2.04 1.30
C VAL A 307 31.56 2.21 -0.03
N PRO A 308 32.24 2.12 -1.19
CA PRO A 308 31.56 2.14 -2.49
C PRO A 308 30.45 1.09 -2.58
N PHE A 309 29.25 1.54 -2.90
CA PHE A 309 28.06 0.72 -3.03
C PHE A 309 27.87 0.24 -4.47
N THR A 310 27.57 -1.04 -4.62
CA THR A 310 27.09 -1.64 -5.86
C THR A 310 25.85 -2.47 -5.56
N GLY A 311 24.73 -2.15 -6.20
CA GLY A 311 23.46 -2.82 -5.94
C GLY A 311 22.22 -1.97 -6.21
N TRP A 312 21.07 -2.55 -5.86
CA TRP A 312 19.77 -1.91 -6.01
C TRP A 312 19.48 -0.91 -4.89
N ALA A 313 18.99 0.26 -5.26
CA ALA A 313 18.53 1.29 -4.33
C ALA A 313 17.22 1.90 -4.80
N TRP A 314 16.44 2.41 -3.85
CA TRP A 314 15.12 2.97 -4.07
C TRP A 314 15.06 4.39 -3.52
N ASN A 315 14.38 5.26 -4.26
CA ASN A 315 13.83 6.51 -3.78
C ASN A 315 12.31 6.41 -3.95
N ASP A 316 11.63 5.95 -2.90
CA ASP A 316 10.22 5.57 -2.90
C ASP A 316 9.91 4.49 -3.95
N ARG A 317 9.20 4.85 -5.02
CA ARG A 317 8.87 3.92 -6.10
C ARG A 317 9.92 3.89 -7.22
N ASP A 318 10.84 4.86 -7.21
CA ASP A 318 11.88 4.94 -8.22
C ASP A 318 13.03 4.02 -7.84
N ARG A 319 13.40 3.14 -8.76
CA ARG A 319 14.46 2.15 -8.56
C ARG A 319 15.66 2.46 -9.44
N TYR A 320 16.84 2.25 -8.89
CA TYR A 320 18.13 2.51 -9.52
C TYR A 320 19.06 1.32 -9.26
N TYR A 321 20.04 1.15 -10.14
CA TYR A 321 21.17 0.25 -9.88
C TYR A 321 22.46 1.06 -9.90
N PHE A 322 23.24 0.93 -8.84
CA PHE A 322 24.50 1.64 -8.69
C PHE A 322 25.67 0.68 -8.88
N VAL A 323 26.74 1.19 -9.49
CA VAL A 323 28.06 0.54 -9.55
C VAL A 323 29.08 1.56 -9.05
N ASN A 324 29.76 1.24 -7.95
CA ASN A 324 30.69 2.15 -7.27
C ASN A 324 30.08 3.55 -7.05
N ASN A 325 28.90 3.61 -6.45
CA ASN A 325 28.12 4.82 -6.16
C ASN A 325 27.53 5.58 -7.36
N ALA A 326 27.86 5.21 -8.61
CA ALA A 326 27.30 5.86 -9.80
C ALA A 326 26.12 5.05 -10.37
N PRO A 327 24.99 5.68 -10.75
CA PRO A 327 23.87 4.98 -11.34
C PRO A 327 24.22 4.52 -12.76
N VAL A 328 23.76 3.33 -13.13
CA VAL A 328 23.88 2.84 -14.51
C VAL A 328 22.77 3.43 -15.38
N THR A 329 23.03 3.54 -16.68
CA THR A 329 22.06 4.00 -17.69
C THR A 329 21.99 3.02 -18.87
N GLY A 330 20.95 3.12 -19.69
CA GLY A 330 20.75 2.27 -20.86
C GLY A 330 20.47 0.81 -20.52
N TRP A 331 20.77 -0.09 -21.47
CA TRP A 331 20.59 -1.53 -21.31
C TRP A 331 21.66 -2.14 -20.40
N GLN A 332 21.23 -2.89 -19.38
CA GLN A 332 22.12 -3.54 -18.41
C GLN A 332 21.67 -4.98 -18.15
N TYR A 333 22.64 -5.89 -18.01
CA TYR A 333 22.41 -7.28 -17.64
C TYR A 333 22.65 -7.45 -16.14
N ILE A 334 21.60 -7.70 -15.37
CA ILE A 334 21.65 -7.74 -13.91
C ILE A 334 20.75 -8.90 -13.45
N ASP A 335 21.27 -9.76 -12.56
CA ASP A 335 20.53 -10.87 -11.94
C ASP A 335 19.82 -11.80 -12.95
N GLY A 336 20.40 -11.98 -14.14
CA GLY A 336 19.86 -12.83 -15.21
C GLY A 336 18.82 -12.16 -16.13
N PHE A 337 18.50 -10.89 -15.90
CA PHE A 337 17.57 -10.11 -16.73
C PHE A 337 18.28 -8.97 -17.46
N LYS A 338 17.65 -8.47 -18.52
CA LYS A 338 18.11 -7.31 -19.27
C LYS A 338 17.18 -6.12 -19.00
N TYR A 339 17.64 -5.20 -18.17
CA TYR A 339 16.92 -4.01 -17.73
C TYR A 339 17.28 -2.78 -18.57
N TYR A 340 16.38 -1.80 -18.62
CA TYR A 340 16.65 -0.50 -19.21
C TYR A 340 16.53 0.62 -18.18
N PHE A 341 17.56 1.45 -18.10
CA PHE A 341 17.61 2.64 -17.26
C PHE A 341 17.62 3.89 -18.14
N ASN A 342 16.83 4.89 -17.80
CA ASN A 342 16.79 6.15 -18.54
C ASN A 342 18.07 6.99 -18.34
N GLU A 343 18.14 8.18 -18.93
CA GLU A 343 19.30 9.08 -18.84
C GLU A 343 19.62 9.55 -17.41
N THR A 344 18.64 9.54 -16.51
CA THR A 344 18.83 9.86 -15.08
C THR A 344 19.20 8.65 -14.23
N GLY A 345 19.32 7.47 -14.83
CA GLY A 345 19.62 6.20 -14.16
C GLY A 345 18.41 5.53 -13.49
N LYS A 346 17.20 6.05 -13.68
CA LYS A 346 15.97 5.45 -13.17
C LYS A 346 15.58 4.25 -14.05
N LEU A 347 15.26 3.14 -13.40
CA LEU A 347 14.75 1.93 -14.04
C LEU A 347 13.39 2.19 -14.69
N LEU A 348 13.24 1.81 -15.96
CA LEU A 348 11.94 1.76 -16.61
C LEU A 348 11.30 0.38 -16.42
N THR A 349 10.04 0.37 -16.00
CA THR A 349 9.25 -0.86 -15.75
C THR A 349 8.18 -1.11 -16.82
N ASP A 350 7.94 -0.12 -17.68
CA ASP A 350 7.19 -0.25 -18.93
C ASP A 350 8.15 -0.05 -20.10
N LEU A 351 8.47 -1.16 -20.79
CA LEU A 351 9.37 -1.16 -21.94
C LEU A 351 8.63 -1.22 -23.28
N GLU A 352 7.29 -1.22 -23.31
CA GLU A 352 6.55 -1.25 -24.58
C GLU A 352 6.99 -0.14 -25.56
N PRO A 353 7.25 1.12 -25.13
CA PRO A 353 7.76 2.16 -26.03
C PRO A 353 9.15 1.87 -26.63
N ILE A 354 9.92 0.97 -26.03
CA ILE A 354 11.31 0.68 -26.40
C ILE A 354 11.42 -0.62 -27.20
N VAL A 355 10.77 -1.69 -26.73
CA VAL A 355 10.83 -3.02 -27.36
C VAL A 355 9.66 -3.30 -28.30
N GLY A 356 8.61 -2.47 -28.26
CA GLY A 356 7.37 -2.69 -28.99
C GLY A 356 6.48 -3.76 -28.36
N ASN A 357 5.38 -4.08 -29.05
CA ASN A 357 4.33 -5.00 -28.56
C ASN A 357 4.07 -6.19 -29.51
N SER A 358 4.95 -6.43 -30.50
CA SER A 358 4.72 -7.42 -31.55
C SER A 358 5.09 -8.87 -31.17
N GLY A 359 5.67 -9.10 -30.00
CA GLY A 359 6.13 -10.42 -29.55
C GLY A 359 7.29 -10.99 -30.39
N PRO A 360 7.64 -12.28 -30.23
CA PRO A 360 7.02 -13.24 -29.32
C PRO A 360 7.22 -12.85 -27.85
N PHE A 361 6.27 -13.24 -27.01
CA PHE A 361 6.34 -13.02 -25.55
C PHE A 361 6.29 -14.35 -24.79
N LEU A 362 6.77 -14.32 -23.55
CA LEU A 362 6.55 -15.33 -22.53
C LEU A 362 5.81 -14.68 -21.36
N ILE A 363 4.77 -15.33 -20.87
CA ILE A 363 4.01 -14.90 -19.69
C ILE A 363 4.51 -15.70 -18.49
N SER A 364 4.96 -15.00 -17.45
CA SER A 364 5.40 -15.61 -16.19
C SER A 364 4.47 -15.15 -15.07
N ILE A 365 3.94 -16.07 -14.28
CA ILE A 365 2.95 -15.80 -13.22
C ILE A 365 3.49 -16.34 -11.91
N ASN A 366 3.93 -15.45 -11.04
CA ASN A 366 4.21 -15.77 -9.66
C ASN A 366 2.88 -15.79 -8.88
N LYS A 367 2.39 -16.99 -8.61
CA LYS A 367 1.15 -17.24 -7.88
C LYS A 367 1.27 -16.80 -6.42
N GLN A 368 2.37 -17.14 -5.76
CA GLN A 368 2.61 -16.79 -4.35
C GLN A 368 2.56 -15.27 -4.12
N MET A 369 3.11 -14.49 -5.06
CA MET A 369 3.19 -13.04 -4.95
C MET A 369 2.17 -12.33 -5.85
N ASN A 370 1.18 -13.02 -6.42
CA ASN A 370 0.12 -12.37 -7.18
C ASN A 370 0.65 -11.41 -8.27
N CYS A 371 1.68 -11.83 -9.00
CA CYS A 371 2.45 -10.98 -9.92
C CYS A 371 2.64 -11.67 -11.27
N MET A 372 2.24 -11.01 -12.36
CA MET A 372 2.47 -11.47 -13.73
C MET A 372 3.51 -10.60 -14.42
N THR A 373 4.53 -11.19 -15.03
CA THR A 373 5.52 -10.48 -15.85
C THR A 373 5.49 -10.99 -17.28
N ILE A 374 5.49 -10.04 -18.23
CA ILE A 374 5.63 -10.33 -19.66
C ILE A 374 7.10 -10.18 -20.04
N PHE A 375 7.67 -11.21 -20.66
CA PHE A 375 9.05 -11.21 -21.12
C PHE A 375 9.15 -11.18 -22.64
N ALA A 376 10.02 -10.33 -23.17
CA ALA A 376 10.46 -10.36 -24.56
C ALA A 376 11.79 -11.11 -24.70
N GLN A 377 12.06 -11.59 -25.91
CA GLN A 377 13.26 -12.31 -26.25
C GLN A 377 14.46 -11.36 -26.47
N ASP A 378 15.60 -11.66 -25.87
CA ASP A 378 16.89 -11.01 -26.15
C ASP A 378 17.75 -11.90 -27.06
N GLY A 379 17.38 -12.00 -28.34
CA GLY A 379 18.09 -12.82 -29.31
C GLY A 379 18.25 -14.28 -28.84
N ALA A 380 19.50 -14.76 -28.78
CA ALA A 380 19.81 -16.12 -28.34
C ALA A 380 19.76 -16.32 -26.81
N ASN A 381 19.65 -15.24 -26.02
CA ASN A 381 19.62 -15.31 -24.55
C ASN A 381 18.23 -15.69 -24.00
N GLY A 382 17.23 -15.87 -24.88
CA GLY A 382 15.88 -16.25 -24.49
C GLY A 382 15.07 -15.09 -23.92
N PHE A 383 14.01 -15.42 -23.17
CA PHE A 383 13.04 -14.47 -22.64
C PHE A 383 13.51 -13.82 -21.33
N ILE A 384 14.41 -12.84 -21.45
CA ILE A 384 15.06 -12.19 -20.29
C ILE A 384 14.82 -10.67 -20.20
N ILE A 385 14.02 -10.09 -21.11
CA ILE A 385 13.65 -8.66 -21.05
C ILE A 385 12.28 -8.53 -20.40
N PRO A 386 12.16 -8.10 -19.14
CA PRO A 386 10.87 -7.88 -18.49
C PRO A 386 10.18 -6.63 -19.05
N VAL A 387 9.23 -6.83 -19.95
CA VAL A 387 8.57 -5.77 -20.71
C VAL A 387 7.61 -4.96 -19.83
N LYS A 388 6.74 -5.68 -19.11
CA LYS A 388 5.76 -5.12 -18.17
C LYS A 388 5.44 -6.13 -17.08
N THR A 389 4.94 -5.62 -15.96
CA THR A 389 4.43 -6.45 -14.87
C THR A 389 3.06 -5.96 -14.45
N TYR A 390 2.17 -6.91 -14.16
CA TYR A 390 0.78 -6.68 -13.76
C TYR A 390 0.52 -7.26 -12.37
N LEU A 391 -0.31 -6.54 -11.61
CA LEU A 391 -0.94 -7.08 -10.42
C LEU A 391 -1.96 -8.13 -10.85
N THR A 392 -2.01 -9.25 -10.12
CA THR A 392 -2.98 -10.31 -10.40
C THR A 392 -3.64 -10.82 -9.13
N SER A 393 -4.83 -11.41 -9.22
CA SER A 393 -5.33 -12.33 -8.20
C SER A 393 -5.29 -13.75 -8.74
N THR A 394 -4.49 -14.59 -8.10
CA THR A 394 -4.46 -16.04 -8.33
C THR A 394 -5.19 -16.78 -7.20
N GLY A 395 -5.41 -18.09 -7.36
CA GLY A 395 -6.13 -18.91 -6.39
C GLY A 395 -5.42 -20.22 -6.06
N PRO A 396 -5.79 -20.90 -4.97
CA PRO A 396 -5.21 -22.18 -4.59
C PRO A 396 -5.19 -23.22 -5.72
N ASP A 397 -6.20 -23.24 -6.60
CA ASP A 397 -6.28 -24.19 -7.72
C ASP A 397 -5.53 -23.74 -8.99
N THR A 398 -4.97 -22.51 -9.03
CA THR A 398 -4.16 -22.06 -10.17
C THR A 398 -2.99 -23.03 -10.36
N PRO A 399 -2.86 -23.67 -11.54
CA PRO A 399 -1.95 -24.80 -11.73
C PRO A 399 -0.51 -24.30 -11.87
N ILE A 400 0.44 -25.00 -11.23
CA ILE A 400 1.89 -24.75 -11.40
C ILE A 400 2.39 -25.54 -12.61
N GLY A 401 3.25 -24.93 -13.42
CA GLY A 401 3.86 -25.56 -14.59
C GLY A 401 3.95 -24.65 -15.80
N THR A 402 4.24 -25.26 -16.95
CA THR A 402 4.36 -24.57 -18.23
C THR A 402 3.22 -24.98 -19.16
N PHE A 403 2.54 -23.99 -19.72
CA PHE A 403 1.35 -24.13 -20.56
C PHE A 403 1.48 -23.28 -21.82
N GLN A 404 0.49 -23.38 -22.70
CA GLN A 404 0.34 -22.57 -23.90
C GLN A 404 -1.06 -21.98 -23.93
N THR A 405 -1.28 -20.85 -24.62
CA THR A 405 -2.60 -20.21 -24.70
C THR A 405 -3.44 -20.70 -25.89
N PRO A 406 -4.39 -21.64 -25.74
CA PRO A 406 -5.06 -22.25 -26.91
C PRO A 406 -6.27 -21.44 -27.43
N ALA A 407 -6.83 -20.52 -26.64
CA ALA A 407 -8.04 -19.81 -27.01
C ALA A 407 -8.13 -18.43 -26.32
N LYS A 408 -8.92 -17.54 -26.92
CA LYS A 408 -9.22 -16.21 -26.42
C LYS A 408 -10.71 -15.92 -26.56
N TYR A 409 -11.25 -15.11 -25.64
CA TYR A 409 -12.65 -14.72 -25.59
C TYR A 409 -12.79 -13.25 -25.24
N ARG A 410 -13.49 -12.46 -26.07
CA ARG A 410 -13.77 -11.06 -25.76
C ARG A 410 -14.64 -10.92 -24.50
N TRP A 411 -15.62 -11.81 -24.34
CA TRP A 411 -16.45 -12.00 -23.16
C TRP A 411 -16.55 -13.48 -22.85
N ARG A 412 -16.55 -13.82 -21.56
CA ARG A 412 -16.69 -15.20 -21.10
C ARG A 412 -17.54 -15.27 -19.84
N ASP A 413 -18.58 -16.09 -19.90
CA ASP A 413 -19.30 -16.56 -18.71
C ASP A 413 -18.39 -17.52 -17.94
N MET A 414 -18.18 -17.20 -16.66
CA MET A 414 -17.39 -17.97 -15.73
C MET A 414 -18.25 -19.02 -15.03
N ASN A 415 -19.36 -18.59 -14.42
CA ASN A 415 -20.41 -19.40 -13.84
C ASN A 415 -21.57 -18.49 -13.37
N HIS A 416 -22.81 -19.00 -13.36
CA HIS A 416 -23.99 -18.34 -12.78
C HIS A 416 -24.19 -16.86 -13.16
N GLY A 417 -23.87 -16.48 -14.41
CA GLY A 417 -24.06 -15.10 -14.87
C GLY A 417 -22.96 -14.13 -14.44
N ILE A 418 -21.82 -14.62 -13.94
CA ILE A 418 -20.62 -13.82 -13.70
C ILE A 418 -19.77 -13.84 -14.98
N PHE A 419 -19.50 -12.66 -15.51
CA PHE A 419 -18.75 -12.47 -16.75
C PHE A 419 -17.36 -11.91 -16.49
N THR A 420 -16.48 -12.17 -17.44
CA THR A 420 -15.18 -11.51 -17.57
C THR A 420 -14.93 -11.15 -19.03
N GLN A 421 -14.10 -10.13 -19.25
CA GLN A 421 -13.64 -9.73 -20.57
C GLN A 421 -12.15 -10.01 -20.79
N TYR A 422 -11.76 -9.97 -22.07
CA TYR A 422 -10.37 -10.12 -22.51
C TYR A 422 -9.71 -11.40 -21.98
N ALA A 423 -10.46 -12.51 -22.03
CA ALA A 423 -10.05 -13.76 -21.40
C ALA A 423 -9.15 -14.58 -22.34
N THR A 424 -8.00 -15.02 -21.84
CA THR A 424 -7.04 -15.89 -22.53
C THR A 424 -6.94 -17.22 -21.78
N ARG A 425 -7.23 -18.33 -22.46
CA ARG A 425 -7.19 -19.68 -21.87
C ARG A 425 -5.74 -20.07 -21.56
N ILE A 426 -5.52 -20.71 -20.41
CA ILE A 426 -4.22 -21.31 -20.05
C ILE A 426 -4.32 -22.84 -20.14
N TYR A 427 -5.18 -23.42 -19.30
CA TYR A 427 -5.27 -24.87 -19.12
C TYR A 427 -6.64 -25.24 -18.55
N LYS A 428 -7.32 -26.23 -19.14
CA LYS A 428 -8.68 -26.66 -18.74
C LYS A 428 -9.65 -25.46 -18.59
N SER A 429 -10.17 -25.21 -17.39
CA SER A 429 -11.06 -24.08 -17.10
C SER A 429 -10.31 -22.79 -16.74
N PHE A 430 -9.00 -22.84 -16.47
CA PHE A 430 -8.21 -21.69 -16.00
C PHE A 430 -7.90 -20.69 -17.12
N LEU A 431 -8.08 -19.42 -16.80
CA LEU A 431 -8.01 -18.28 -17.70
C LEU A 431 -7.15 -17.18 -17.07
N ILE A 432 -6.42 -16.43 -17.91
CA ILE A 432 -6.01 -15.05 -17.63
C ILE A 432 -7.17 -14.18 -18.07
N HIS A 433 -7.73 -13.33 -17.21
CA HIS A 433 -8.92 -12.55 -17.58
C HIS A 433 -9.07 -11.29 -16.73
N SER A 434 -9.96 -10.38 -17.13
CA SER A 434 -10.26 -9.17 -16.35
C SER A 434 -10.90 -9.49 -15.00
N ILE A 435 -10.95 -8.52 -14.12
CA ILE A 435 -11.91 -8.42 -13.02
C ILE A 435 -13.38 -8.66 -13.46
N LEU A 436 -14.29 -8.86 -12.50
CA LEU A 436 -15.59 -9.50 -12.72
C LEU A 436 -16.71 -8.51 -13.05
N TYR A 437 -17.65 -8.97 -13.88
CA TYR A 437 -18.80 -8.22 -14.37
C TYR A 437 -20.09 -9.01 -14.17
N SER A 438 -21.21 -8.33 -13.91
CA SER A 438 -22.51 -8.99 -13.72
C SER A 438 -23.25 -9.35 -15.03
N ARG A 439 -22.79 -8.84 -16.17
CA ARG A 439 -23.26 -9.18 -17.52
C ARG A 439 -22.17 -8.81 -18.55
N PRO A 440 -22.24 -9.20 -19.83
CA PRO A 440 -21.20 -8.86 -20.82
C PRO A 440 -21.31 -7.40 -21.28
N ASP A 441 -21.09 -6.47 -20.36
CA ASP A 441 -21.24 -5.02 -20.49
C ASP A 441 -20.14 -4.35 -19.65
N PRO A 442 -19.28 -3.49 -20.25
CA PRO A 442 -18.17 -2.88 -19.54
C PRO A 442 -18.59 -1.89 -18.42
N MET A 443 -19.88 -1.54 -18.33
CA MET A 443 -20.47 -0.70 -17.27
C MET A 443 -21.07 -1.50 -16.11
N THR A 444 -20.63 -2.74 -15.91
CA THR A 444 -21.21 -3.66 -14.91
C THR A 444 -20.20 -4.33 -14.03
N LEU A 445 -19.03 -3.68 -13.91
CA LEU A 445 -17.94 -4.08 -13.05
C LEU A 445 -18.43 -4.19 -11.61
N ASP A 446 -17.98 -5.24 -10.93
CA ASP A 446 -17.98 -5.29 -9.47
C ASP A 446 -16.76 -4.49 -8.94
N PRO A 447 -16.98 -3.35 -8.28
CA PRO A 447 -15.89 -2.48 -7.82
C PRO A 447 -15.04 -3.10 -6.70
N LEU A 448 -15.58 -4.06 -5.92
CA LEU A 448 -14.77 -4.78 -4.92
C LEU A 448 -13.68 -5.60 -5.58
N THR A 449 -14.03 -6.16 -6.73
CA THR A 449 -13.19 -7.00 -7.56
C THR A 449 -12.02 -6.21 -8.19
N TYR A 450 -12.19 -4.89 -8.36
CA TYR A 450 -11.12 -3.92 -8.69
C TYR A 450 -10.29 -3.55 -7.45
N ASN A 451 -10.93 -3.02 -6.40
CA ASN A 451 -10.25 -2.44 -5.24
C ASN A 451 -9.42 -3.46 -4.45
N TYR A 452 -9.85 -4.73 -4.45
CA TYR A 452 -9.20 -5.82 -3.73
C TYR A 452 -8.44 -6.79 -4.65
N LEU A 453 -8.11 -6.38 -5.88
CA LEU A 453 -7.22 -7.16 -6.75
C LEU A 453 -5.88 -7.39 -6.05
N GLY A 454 -5.37 -8.61 -6.09
CA GLY A 454 -4.16 -9.03 -5.37
C GLY A 454 -4.36 -9.44 -3.92
N ILE A 455 -5.52 -9.13 -3.33
CA ILE A 455 -5.91 -9.52 -1.96
C ILE A 455 -6.96 -10.63 -2.03
N ALA A 456 -8.03 -10.41 -2.81
CA ALA A 456 -9.11 -11.37 -2.97
C ALA A 456 -8.65 -12.58 -3.79
N GLU A 457 -8.70 -13.78 -3.20
CA GLU A 457 -8.25 -14.99 -3.85
C GLU A 457 -9.13 -15.38 -5.05
N SER A 458 -8.43 -15.85 -6.07
CA SER A 458 -8.84 -16.78 -7.11
C SER A 458 -9.66 -17.98 -6.66
N ALA A 459 -10.68 -18.43 -7.41
CA ALA A 459 -11.02 -19.85 -7.41
C ALA A 459 -9.99 -20.67 -8.22
N GLY A 460 -9.13 -20.03 -9.02
CA GLY A 460 -8.04 -20.68 -9.76
C GLY A 460 -7.63 -19.99 -11.07
N CYS A 461 -8.45 -19.07 -11.59
CA CYS A 461 -8.04 -18.18 -12.68
C CYS A 461 -7.02 -17.12 -12.23
N VAL A 462 -6.48 -16.39 -13.19
CA VAL A 462 -5.57 -15.25 -12.97
C VAL A 462 -6.32 -13.98 -13.37
N ARG A 463 -6.82 -13.24 -12.38
CA ARG A 463 -7.56 -11.98 -12.60
C ARG A 463 -6.59 -10.83 -12.74
N LEU A 464 -6.86 -9.91 -13.65
CA LEU A 464 -6.13 -8.66 -13.89
C LEU A 464 -7.12 -7.49 -13.94
N LEU A 465 -6.62 -6.26 -13.82
CA LEU A 465 -7.39 -5.09 -14.27
C LEU A 465 -7.73 -5.24 -15.76
N SER A 466 -8.83 -4.61 -16.20
CA SER A 466 -9.36 -4.80 -17.55
C SER A 466 -8.42 -4.26 -18.61
N GLY A 467 -7.72 -3.15 -18.35
CA GLY A 467 -6.67 -2.66 -19.24
C GLY A 467 -5.51 -3.62 -19.39
N ASP A 468 -5.05 -4.21 -18.28
CA ASP A 468 -3.95 -5.17 -18.28
C ASP A 468 -4.35 -6.49 -18.97
N ALA A 469 -5.56 -7.00 -18.67
CA ALA A 469 -6.13 -8.16 -19.35
C ALA A 469 -6.27 -7.93 -20.85
N LYS A 470 -6.70 -6.73 -21.25
CA LYS A 470 -6.79 -6.33 -22.66
C LYS A 470 -5.41 -6.31 -23.31
N TRP A 471 -4.40 -5.79 -22.63
CA TRP A 471 -3.03 -5.79 -23.16
C TRP A 471 -2.55 -7.22 -23.43
N VAL A 472 -2.75 -8.15 -22.49
CA VAL A 472 -2.40 -9.57 -22.70
C VAL A 472 -3.22 -10.16 -23.85
N TYR A 473 -4.52 -9.87 -23.90
CA TYR A 473 -5.42 -10.34 -24.94
C TYR A 473 -5.04 -9.85 -26.34
N ASP A 474 -4.55 -8.61 -26.48
CA ASP A 474 -4.19 -8.06 -27.78
C ASP A 474 -2.78 -8.49 -28.21
N ASN A 475 -1.82 -8.51 -27.29
CA ASN A 475 -0.39 -8.56 -27.64
C ASN A 475 0.25 -9.96 -27.48
N CYS A 476 -0.33 -10.86 -26.68
CA CYS A 476 0.21 -12.22 -26.52
C CYS A 476 -0.52 -13.20 -27.44
N ALA A 477 0.06 -13.61 -28.57
CA ALA A 477 -0.58 -14.49 -29.55
C ALA A 477 -1.08 -15.84 -28.96
N LEU A 478 -1.96 -16.54 -29.67
CA LEU A 478 -2.29 -17.94 -29.34
C LEU A 478 -1.03 -18.80 -29.44
N GLY A 479 -0.87 -19.75 -28.51
CA GLY A 479 0.37 -20.50 -28.36
C GLY A 479 1.49 -19.72 -27.67
N THR A 480 1.18 -18.62 -26.98
CA THR A 480 2.12 -17.97 -26.07
C THR A 480 2.38 -18.87 -24.88
N THR A 481 3.66 -19.02 -24.52
CA THR A 481 4.07 -19.83 -23.36
C THR A 481 3.71 -19.11 -22.07
N VAL A 482 3.08 -19.84 -21.15
CA VAL A 482 2.73 -19.37 -19.81
C VAL A 482 3.44 -20.25 -18.78
N THR A 483 4.26 -19.66 -17.92
CA THR A 483 4.89 -20.35 -16.79
C THR A 483 4.26 -19.86 -15.49
N ILE A 484 3.77 -20.78 -14.66
CA ILE A 484 3.17 -20.47 -13.37
C ILE A 484 3.97 -21.15 -12.28
N TYR A 485 4.37 -20.40 -11.26
CA TYR A 485 5.29 -20.84 -10.20
C TYR A 485 5.02 -20.11 -8.88
N ASN A 486 5.68 -20.56 -7.82
CA ASN A 486 5.71 -19.87 -6.53
C ASN A 486 7.13 -19.38 -6.25
N SER A 487 7.25 -18.14 -5.81
CA SER A 487 8.51 -17.55 -5.35
C SER A 487 8.20 -16.45 -4.35
N PRO A 488 8.96 -16.30 -3.25
CA PRO A 488 8.82 -15.16 -2.34
C PRO A 488 9.29 -13.83 -2.98
N LYS A 489 10.09 -13.88 -4.06
CA LYS A 489 10.45 -12.71 -4.86
C LYS A 489 9.39 -12.51 -5.94
N ALA A 490 8.72 -11.35 -5.95
CA ALA A 490 7.61 -11.06 -6.85
C ALA A 490 7.97 -11.26 -8.33
N GLY A 491 9.14 -10.77 -8.72
CA GLY A 491 9.65 -10.86 -10.09
C GLY A 491 10.87 -9.95 -10.27
N PRO A 492 11.20 -9.57 -11.51
CA PRO A 492 12.31 -8.67 -11.80
C PRO A 492 12.06 -7.22 -11.35
N TYR A 493 10.79 -6.85 -11.20
CA TYR A 493 10.33 -5.56 -10.66
C TYR A 493 9.62 -5.77 -9.32
N ASP A 494 9.36 -4.66 -8.62
CA ASP A 494 8.43 -4.68 -7.49
C ASP A 494 7.05 -5.16 -7.98
N ARG A 495 6.33 -5.85 -7.11
CA ARG A 495 4.95 -6.23 -7.40
C ARG A 495 4.11 -4.95 -7.61
N PRO A 496 3.38 -4.81 -8.73
CA PRO A 496 2.47 -3.69 -8.90
C PRO A 496 1.36 -3.70 -7.84
N ALA A 497 0.80 -2.54 -7.53
CA ALA A 497 -0.31 -2.38 -6.60
C ALA A 497 -1.40 -1.50 -7.23
N ILE A 498 -2.63 -1.56 -6.73
CA ILE A 498 -3.71 -0.67 -7.16
C ILE A 498 -3.31 0.77 -6.86
N GLU A 499 -3.30 1.64 -7.88
CA GLU A 499 -2.87 3.04 -7.74
C GLU A 499 -3.97 3.94 -7.15
N TRP A 500 -5.22 3.68 -7.50
CA TRP A 500 -6.38 4.43 -7.05
C TRP A 500 -7.52 3.48 -6.79
N VAL A 501 -8.29 3.72 -5.72
CA VAL A 501 -9.54 2.99 -5.46
C VAL A 501 -10.71 3.66 -6.17
N ILE A 502 -11.72 2.88 -6.52
CA ILE A 502 -12.97 3.37 -7.11
C ILE A 502 -14.12 3.32 -6.10
N PRO A 503 -15.07 4.25 -6.15
CA PRO A 503 -16.30 4.21 -5.34
C PRO A 503 -17.12 2.94 -5.56
N GLY A 504 -17.95 2.57 -4.57
CA GLY A 504 -18.82 1.38 -4.66
C GLY A 504 -19.95 1.47 -5.69
N ASP A 505 -20.26 2.68 -6.17
CA ASP A 505 -21.22 2.97 -7.23
C ASP A 505 -20.56 3.14 -8.61
N GLN A 506 -19.22 3.06 -8.69
CA GLN A 506 -18.51 3.04 -9.95
C GLN A 506 -18.47 1.62 -10.53
N HIS A 507 -19.24 1.39 -11.59
CA HIS A 507 -19.36 0.09 -12.25
C HIS A 507 -18.55 -0.04 -13.55
N TRP A 508 -17.47 0.72 -13.70
CA TRP A 508 -16.57 0.64 -14.85
C TRP A 508 -15.11 0.70 -14.40
N ASP A 509 -14.23 0.05 -15.17
CA ASP A 509 -12.80 -0.03 -14.87
C ASP A 509 -12.07 1.15 -15.53
N PRO A 510 -11.44 2.05 -14.76
CA PRO A 510 -10.75 3.21 -15.32
C PRO A 510 -9.50 2.87 -16.12
N THR A 511 -8.98 1.65 -15.99
CA THR A 511 -7.85 1.17 -16.79
C THR A 511 -8.28 0.60 -18.13
N ASP A 512 -9.56 0.30 -18.33
CA ASP A 512 -10.03 -0.23 -19.62
C ASP A 512 -9.85 0.86 -20.70
N PRO A 513 -9.15 0.57 -21.81
CA PRO A 513 -8.97 1.53 -22.91
C PRO A 513 -10.27 2.02 -23.54
N LEU A 514 -11.41 1.37 -23.27
CA LEU A 514 -12.73 1.90 -23.61
C LEU A 514 -13.08 3.20 -22.88
N PHE A 515 -12.48 3.45 -21.71
CA PHE A 515 -12.75 4.60 -20.84
C PHE A 515 -11.52 5.47 -20.57
N ALA A 516 -10.31 4.97 -20.80
CA ALA A 516 -9.05 5.67 -20.55
C ALA A 516 -8.78 6.94 -21.41
N GLN A 517 -9.79 7.42 -22.16
CA GLN A 517 -9.74 8.67 -22.96
C GLN A 517 -10.78 9.71 -22.52
N GLN A 518 -11.50 9.48 -21.42
CA GLN A 518 -12.39 10.46 -20.78
C GLN A 518 -11.67 11.09 -19.58
#